data_AF-C4JGX0-F1
#
_entry.id   AF-C4JGX0-F1
#
_cell.length_a   1.000
_cell.length_b   1.000
_cell.length_c   1.000
_cell.angle_alpha   90.00
_cell.angle_beta   90.00
_cell.angle_gamma   90.00
#
_symmetry.space_group_name_H-M   'P 1'
#
loop_
_entity.id
_entity.type
_entity.pdbx_description
1 polymer ?
#
loop_
_entity_poly.entity_id
_entity_poly.type
_entity_poly.pdbx_seq_one_letter_code
_entity_poly.pdbx_strand_id
1 'polypeptide(L)'
;MASYEVEHSTTPDTAADNQPHSSPRHHRRPDLSSFFATLNEITPNPSESRTRPDAVPVPGDVSAAFRSLAEALDVIRRETESGGDAPLPVYDGHQPEGLGLAGEGADGGLIGQMIRTLLQEAEAPPREVEGVSEGFCDALERVATASLKPSQSCPICNNPFLDDPYPLVVRLPCHTSHLFDLECVRPWLRLRGTCPLDRFDFGKKERVKEQERIEKMMKRRTATEEDEDAEWDGMYG
;
A
#
# COMPACT_ATOMS: atom_id res chain seq x y z
N MET A 1 16.33 42.05 39.97
CA MET A 1 15.37 41.90 38.86
C MET A 1 15.49 43.14 37.98
N ALA A 2 16.11 43.02 36.82
CA ALA A 2 16.02 44.00 35.74
C ALA A 2 15.78 43.18 34.47
N SER A 3 14.58 43.32 33.91
CA SER A 3 14.06 42.56 32.77
C SER A 3 14.76 42.97 31.48
N TYR A 4 15.27 41.98 30.76
CA TYR A 4 15.80 42.12 29.41
C TYR A 4 14.68 41.77 28.43
N GLU A 5 14.06 42.77 27.80
CA GLU A 5 13.09 42.55 26.72
C GLU A 5 13.76 42.80 25.38
N VAL A 6 13.66 41.78 24.54
CA VAL A 6 14.18 41.69 23.17
C VAL A 6 13.26 42.48 22.25
N GLU A 7 13.90 43.39 21.54
CA GLU A 7 13.42 44.27 20.48
C GLU A 7 12.85 43.48 19.28
N HIS A 8 11.52 43.46 19.14
CA HIS A 8 10.85 43.14 17.89
C HIS A 8 10.33 44.45 17.26
N SER A 9 11.07 44.93 16.27
CA SER A 9 10.69 46.06 15.43
C SER A 9 9.52 45.69 14.52
N THR A 10 8.33 46.23 14.80
CA THR A 10 7.32 46.48 13.76
C THR A 10 6.85 47.92 13.89
N THR A 11 7.38 48.80 13.05
CA THR A 11 6.88 50.15 12.85
C THR A 11 5.51 50.08 12.16
N PRO A 12 4.47 50.78 12.64
CA PRO A 12 3.25 51.01 11.90
C PRO A 12 3.32 52.38 11.21
N ASP A 13 3.24 52.45 9.88
CA ASP A 13 2.87 53.69 9.20
C ASP A 13 2.08 53.41 7.91
N THR A 14 0.77 53.55 8.10
CA THR A 14 -0.32 54.02 7.23
C THR A 14 -0.06 54.32 5.74
N ALA A 15 -0.83 53.59 4.91
CA ALA A 15 -1.55 54.00 3.69
C ALA A 15 -0.78 54.53 2.46
N ALA A 16 -0.53 53.62 1.50
CA ALA A 16 -0.79 53.86 0.08
C ALA A 16 -0.92 52.52 -0.68
N ASP A 17 -1.86 52.50 -1.62
CA ASP A 17 -2.14 51.49 -2.64
C ASP A 17 -2.89 50.20 -2.24
N ASN A 18 -4.21 50.32 -2.35
CA ASN A 18 -5.17 49.24 -2.27
C ASN A 18 -5.34 48.64 -3.69
N GLN A 19 -4.40 47.78 -4.12
CA GLN A 19 -4.65 46.83 -5.19
C GLN A 19 -4.76 45.43 -4.59
N PRO A 20 -5.91 44.75 -4.67
CA PRO A 20 -5.94 43.32 -4.45
C PRO A 20 -5.20 42.68 -5.64
N HIS A 21 -3.91 42.41 -5.47
CA HIS A 21 -3.23 41.42 -6.29
C HIS A 21 -3.80 40.05 -5.93
N SER A 22 -5.04 39.78 -6.34
CA SER A 22 -5.50 38.42 -6.55
C SER A 22 -4.75 37.92 -7.78
N SER A 23 -3.48 37.55 -7.60
CA SER A 23 -2.88 36.59 -8.52
C SER A 23 -3.81 35.38 -8.50
N PRO A 24 -4.41 34.97 -9.64
CA PRO A 24 -5.17 33.74 -9.67
C PRO A 24 -4.15 32.66 -9.35
N ARG A 25 -4.22 32.11 -8.12
CA ARG A 25 -3.51 30.89 -7.79
C ARG A 25 -4.15 29.82 -8.66
N HIS A 26 -3.58 29.68 -9.84
CA HIS A 26 -3.68 28.52 -10.67
C HIS A 26 -3.24 27.34 -9.80
N HIS A 27 -4.18 26.72 -9.09
CA HIS A 27 -4.00 25.41 -8.48
C HIS A 27 -3.96 24.37 -9.60
N ARG A 28 -2.92 24.45 -10.45
CA ARG A 28 -2.68 23.61 -11.63
C ARG A 28 -2.13 22.22 -11.26
N ARG A 29 -2.00 21.94 -9.97
CA ARG A 29 -1.47 20.68 -9.46
C ARG A 29 -2.02 20.46 -8.05
N PRO A 30 -2.66 19.31 -7.78
CA PRO A 30 -3.02 18.93 -6.42
C PRO A 30 -1.76 18.87 -5.55
N ASP A 31 -1.80 19.46 -4.36
CA ASP A 31 -0.75 19.25 -3.36
C ASP A 31 -0.95 17.89 -2.70
N LEU A 32 0.05 17.02 -2.84
CA LEU A 32 0.05 15.67 -2.27
C LEU A 32 0.71 15.63 -0.88
N SER A 33 1.05 16.78 -0.28
CA SER A 33 1.70 16.86 1.04
C SER A 33 0.92 16.13 2.13
N SER A 34 -0.40 16.30 2.21
CA SER A 34 -1.28 15.58 3.15
C SER A 34 -1.30 14.07 2.90
N PHE A 35 -1.25 13.65 1.64
CA PHE A 35 -1.17 12.23 1.27
C PHE A 35 0.16 11.63 1.72
N PHE A 36 1.29 12.30 1.47
CA PHE A 36 2.60 11.81 1.88
C PHE A 36 2.80 11.84 3.40
N ALA A 37 2.22 12.83 4.09
CA ALA A 37 2.24 12.88 5.56
C ALA A 37 1.51 11.67 6.16
N THR A 38 0.29 11.38 5.69
CA THR A 38 -0.49 10.22 6.15
C THR A 38 0.15 8.89 5.76
N LEU A 39 0.76 8.78 4.58
CA LEU A 39 1.50 7.58 4.19
C LEU A 39 2.69 7.29 5.12
N ASN A 40 3.46 8.30 5.52
CA ASN A 40 4.60 8.10 6.43
C ASN A 40 4.15 7.58 7.80
N GLU A 41 2.97 7.98 8.28
CA GLU A 41 2.40 7.47 9.53
C GLU A 41 1.96 6.00 9.42
N ILE A 42 1.45 5.59 8.25
CA ILE A 42 1.00 4.22 7.98
C ILE A 42 2.19 3.27 7.77
N THR A 43 3.18 3.70 6.97
CA THR A 43 4.38 2.93 6.59
C THR A 43 5.66 3.57 7.13
N PRO A 44 5.89 3.54 8.45
CA PRO A 44 7.14 4.06 9.00
C PRO A 44 8.32 3.24 8.47
N ASN A 45 9.45 3.92 8.32
CA ASN A 45 10.71 3.31 7.88
C ASN A 45 11.11 2.21 8.88
N PRO A 46 11.61 1.04 8.44
CA PRO A 46 12.12 -0.01 9.35
C PRO A 46 13.19 0.46 10.36
N SER A 47 13.81 1.63 10.15
CA SER A 47 14.74 2.25 11.11
C SER A 47 14.07 3.05 12.23
N GLU A 48 12.78 3.37 12.13
CA GLU A 48 12.05 4.15 13.15
C GLU A 48 11.42 3.24 14.21
N SER A 49 11.71 3.52 15.47
CA SER A 49 11.15 2.77 16.60
C SER A 49 9.68 3.15 16.82
N ARG A 50 8.75 2.27 16.44
CA ARG A 50 7.34 2.39 16.83
C ARG A 50 7.19 2.09 18.32
N THR A 51 6.36 2.84 19.02
CA THR A 51 5.98 2.57 20.42
C THR A 51 5.33 1.18 20.59
N ARG A 52 4.76 0.63 19.51
CA ARG A 52 4.25 -0.74 19.43
C ARG A 52 4.77 -1.39 18.13
N PRO A 53 5.68 -2.37 18.21
CA PRO A 53 6.35 -2.93 17.03
C PRO A 53 5.39 -3.66 16.08
N ASP A 54 4.37 -4.35 16.62
CA ASP A 54 3.43 -5.16 15.83
C ASP A 54 2.05 -4.49 15.64
N ALA A 55 1.94 -3.18 15.90
CA ALA A 55 0.68 -2.47 15.74
C ALA A 55 0.38 -2.22 14.25
N VAL A 56 -0.78 -2.73 13.81
CA VAL A 56 -1.35 -2.46 12.49
C VAL A 56 -1.77 -0.98 12.40
N PRO A 57 -1.62 -0.31 11.24
CA PRO A 57 -2.09 1.07 11.05
C PRO A 57 -3.58 1.20 11.37
N VAL A 58 -3.97 2.36 11.92
CA VAL A 58 -5.37 2.61 12.25
C VAL A 58 -6.17 2.65 10.93
N PRO A 59 -7.30 1.94 10.83
CA PRO A 59 -8.11 1.92 9.61
C PRO A 59 -8.50 3.32 9.12
N GLY A 60 -8.70 4.27 10.04
CA GLY A 60 -9.01 5.66 9.72
C GLY A 60 -7.89 6.38 8.95
N ASP A 61 -6.62 6.14 9.32
CA ASP A 61 -5.47 6.76 8.67
C ASP A 61 -5.31 6.21 7.25
N VAL A 62 -5.50 4.89 7.08
CA VAL A 62 -5.51 4.22 5.79
C VAL A 62 -6.61 4.78 4.88
N SER A 63 -7.84 4.90 5.40
CA SER A 63 -8.93 5.55 4.67
C SER A 63 -8.64 7.02 4.32
N ALA A 64 -7.95 7.76 5.19
CA ALA A 64 -7.57 9.15 4.93
C ALA A 64 -6.57 9.26 3.78
N ALA A 65 -5.57 8.39 3.73
CA ALA A 65 -4.64 8.31 2.61
C ALA A 65 -5.37 8.05 1.28
N PHE A 66 -6.25 7.04 1.22
CA PHE A 66 -7.03 6.73 0.01
C PHE A 66 -7.94 7.89 -0.44
N ARG A 67 -8.62 8.56 0.51
CA ARG A 67 -9.48 9.71 0.20
C ARG A 67 -8.68 10.91 -0.32
N SER A 68 -7.53 11.21 0.29
CA SER A 68 -6.67 12.32 -0.14
C SER A 68 -6.14 12.11 -1.57
N LEU A 69 -5.82 10.87 -1.95
CA LEU A 69 -5.43 10.53 -3.32
C LEU A 69 -6.61 10.62 -4.30
N ALA A 70 -7.79 10.14 -3.89
CA ALA A 70 -9.01 10.24 -4.70
C ALA A 70 -9.40 11.71 -4.99
N GLU A 71 -9.27 12.58 -3.99
CA GLU A 71 -9.50 14.02 -4.12
C GLU A 71 -8.50 14.67 -5.09
N ALA A 72 -7.21 14.31 -4.99
CA ALA A 72 -6.20 14.79 -5.92
C ALA A 72 -6.49 14.39 -7.37
N LEU A 73 -6.93 13.14 -7.60
CA LEU A 73 -7.32 12.67 -8.93
C LEU A 73 -8.61 13.35 -9.44
N ASP A 74 -9.55 13.69 -8.56
CA ASP A 74 -10.76 14.42 -8.94
C ASP A 74 -10.45 15.83 -9.45
N VAL A 75 -9.50 16.52 -8.81
CA VAL A 75 -8.99 17.82 -9.27
C VAL A 75 -8.38 17.68 -10.67
N ILE A 76 -7.54 16.68 -10.91
CA ILE A 76 -6.93 16.43 -12.22
C ILE A 76 -8.00 16.11 -13.28
N ARG A 77 -9.01 15.29 -12.94
CA ARG A 77 -10.11 14.94 -13.85
C ARG A 77 -10.88 16.17 -14.30
N ARG A 78 -11.27 17.05 -13.35
CA ARG A 78 -12.01 18.28 -13.66
C ARG A 78 -11.23 19.21 -14.57
N GLU A 79 -9.90 19.26 -14.43
CA GLU A 79 -9.02 20.03 -15.31
C GLU A 79 -8.99 19.45 -16.73
N THR A 80 -8.88 18.12 -16.88
CA THR A 80 -8.92 17.46 -18.19
C THR A 80 -10.26 17.66 -18.91
N GLU A 81 -11.34 17.85 -18.16
CA GLU A 81 -12.69 18.06 -18.69
C GLU A 81 -13.03 19.55 -18.94
N SER A 82 -12.38 20.51 -18.24
CA SER A 82 -12.78 21.93 -18.25
C SER A 82 -11.93 22.89 -19.08
N GLY A 83 -10.75 22.51 -19.63
CA GLY A 83 -10.04 23.41 -20.55
C GLY A 83 -8.56 23.09 -20.85
N GLY A 84 -8.32 22.19 -21.80
CA GLY A 84 -7.00 21.96 -22.39
C GLY A 84 -7.08 21.81 -23.91
N ASP A 85 -6.73 22.87 -24.63
CA ASP A 85 -6.51 22.89 -26.08
C ASP A 85 -5.24 22.06 -26.41
N ALA A 86 -5.41 20.77 -26.70
CA ALA A 86 -4.40 19.93 -27.37
C ALA A 86 -5.05 18.68 -28.00
N PRO A 87 -4.94 18.48 -29.33
CA PRO A 87 -5.31 17.23 -29.99
C PRO A 87 -4.51 16.05 -29.43
N LEU A 88 -5.20 14.95 -29.17
CA LEU A 88 -4.57 13.64 -28.93
C LEU A 88 -3.51 13.36 -30.01
N PRO A 89 -2.30 12.85 -29.68
CA PRO A 89 -1.35 12.47 -30.70
C PRO A 89 -1.95 11.35 -31.57
N VAL A 90 -2.10 11.66 -32.85
CA VAL A 90 -2.40 10.73 -33.93
C VAL A 90 -1.33 9.65 -33.95
N TYR A 91 -1.70 8.39 -33.74
CA TYR A 91 -0.88 7.26 -34.16
C TYR A 91 -1.26 6.92 -35.60
N ASP A 92 -0.49 7.46 -36.55
CA ASP A 92 -0.56 7.12 -37.96
C ASP A 92 0.06 5.73 -38.17
N GLY A 93 -0.83 4.78 -38.44
CA GLY A 93 -0.58 3.86 -39.55
C GLY A 93 -1.79 3.75 -40.47
N HIS A 94 -3.00 4.04 -39.99
CA HIS A 94 -4.24 4.18 -40.78
C HIS A 94 -5.39 4.72 -39.90
N GLN A 95 -6.25 5.56 -40.47
CA GLN A 95 -7.44 6.20 -39.87
C GLN A 95 -8.66 5.90 -40.80
N PRO A 96 -9.93 6.24 -40.47
CA PRO A 96 -10.83 5.80 -39.39
C PRO A 96 -12.21 5.34 -39.92
N GLU A 97 -13.00 4.60 -39.14
CA GLU A 97 -14.47 4.52 -39.36
C GLU A 97 -15.18 4.37 -37.99
N GLY A 98 -15.94 5.39 -37.56
CA GLY A 98 -17.00 5.21 -36.54
C GLY A 98 -16.70 5.66 -35.10
N LEU A 99 -16.47 6.96 -34.88
CA LEU A 99 -16.77 7.60 -33.58
C LEU A 99 -17.91 8.59 -33.74
N GLY A 100 -19.10 8.04 -33.97
CA GLY A 100 -20.32 8.65 -33.46
C GLY A 100 -20.58 8.04 -32.09
N LEU A 101 -20.66 8.88 -31.06
CA LEU A 101 -21.65 8.82 -29.99
C LEU A 101 -21.35 9.96 -29.01
N ALA A 102 -21.93 11.12 -29.31
CA ALA A 102 -22.40 12.01 -28.28
C ALA A 102 -23.54 11.29 -27.56
N GLY A 103 -23.32 10.89 -26.31
CA GLY A 103 -24.39 10.38 -25.43
C GLY A 103 -24.00 9.19 -24.58
N GLU A 104 -23.21 9.42 -23.52
CA GLU A 104 -23.28 8.69 -22.23
C GLU A 104 -22.37 9.42 -21.22
N GLY A 105 -22.92 10.46 -20.59
CA GLY A 105 -22.28 11.08 -19.44
C GLY A 105 -22.40 10.16 -18.21
N ALA A 106 -21.28 9.86 -17.56
CA ALA A 106 -21.16 9.56 -16.12
C ALA A 106 -19.80 8.95 -15.74
N ASP A 107 -19.06 8.38 -16.69
CA ASP A 107 -17.81 7.66 -16.39
C ASP A 107 -16.61 8.45 -16.90
N GLY A 108 -16.00 9.25 -16.01
CA GLY A 108 -14.82 10.08 -16.28
C GLY A 108 -13.54 9.32 -16.65
N GLY A 109 -13.59 8.46 -17.67
CA GLY A 109 -12.48 7.69 -18.21
C GLY A 109 -11.77 6.80 -17.19
N LEU A 110 -10.49 6.51 -17.47
CA LEU A 110 -9.61 5.74 -16.59
C LEU A 110 -9.50 6.39 -15.20
N ILE A 111 -9.37 7.71 -15.13
CA ILE A 111 -9.21 8.44 -13.86
C ILE A 111 -10.47 8.30 -12.99
N GLY A 112 -11.66 8.38 -13.58
CA GLY A 112 -12.93 8.15 -12.89
C GLY A 112 -13.06 6.72 -12.35
N GLN A 113 -12.61 5.72 -13.10
CA GLN A 113 -12.54 4.34 -12.61
C GLN A 113 -11.58 4.22 -11.42
N MET A 114 -10.39 4.83 -11.49
CA MET A 114 -9.42 4.85 -10.38
C MET A 114 -9.99 5.52 -9.12
N ILE A 115 -10.67 6.67 -9.27
CA ILE A 115 -11.31 7.38 -8.14
C ILE A 115 -12.32 6.47 -7.44
N ARG A 116 -13.15 5.73 -8.20
CA ARG A 116 -14.12 4.79 -7.61
C ARG A 116 -13.45 3.67 -6.84
N THR A 117 -12.40 3.07 -7.39
CA THR A 117 -11.64 2.03 -6.70
C THR A 117 -11.04 2.55 -5.39
N LEU A 118 -10.44 3.74 -5.40
CA LEU A 118 -9.86 4.36 -4.19
C LEU A 118 -10.93 4.67 -3.13
N LEU A 119 -12.10 5.18 -3.54
CA LEU A 119 -13.20 5.46 -2.61
C LEU A 119 -13.78 4.18 -2.00
N GLN A 120 -13.86 3.10 -2.78
CA GLN A 120 -14.30 1.80 -2.30
C GLN A 120 -13.31 1.22 -1.28
N GLU A 121 -12.01 1.32 -1.54
CA GLU A 121 -10.96 0.90 -0.61
C GLU A 121 -10.93 1.78 0.66
N ALA A 122 -11.31 3.06 0.55
CA ALA A 122 -11.42 3.94 1.71
C ALA A 122 -12.60 3.61 2.64
N GLU A 123 -13.68 3.01 2.13
CA GLU A 123 -14.85 2.61 2.92
C GLU A 123 -14.61 1.30 3.68
N ALA A 124 -13.83 0.39 3.07
CA ALA A 124 -13.38 -0.85 3.67
C ALA A 124 -11.85 -0.91 3.70
N PRO A 125 -11.16 -0.06 4.50
CA PRO A 125 -9.72 -0.08 4.58
C PRO A 125 -9.23 -1.46 5.01
N PRO A 126 -8.17 -2.00 4.37
CA PRO A 126 -7.62 -3.30 4.74
C PRO A 126 -7.19 -3.26 6.21
N ARG A 127 -7.85 -4.08 7.04
CA ARG A 127 -7.61 -4.14 8.50
C ARG A 127 -6.40 -4.98 8.87
N GLU A 128 -5.88 -5.76 7.94
CA GLU A 128 -4.72 -6.62 8.09
C GLU A 128 -3.96 -6.62 6.77
N VAL A 129 -2.62 -6.69 6.84
CA VAL A 129 -1.80 -6.84 5.64
C VAL A 129 -2.01 -8.27 5.12
N GLU A 130 -2.49 -8.40 3.89
CA GLU A 130 -2.77 -9.72 3.27
C GLU A 130 -1.50 -10.58 3.10
N GLY A 131 -0.34 -9.94 3.18
CA GLY A 131 0.97 -10.53 3.05
C GLY A 131 1.35 -11.57 4.09
N VAL A 132 2.48 -12.21 3.83
CA VAL A 132 3.07 -13.22 4.72
C VAL A 132 3.99 -12.59 5.76
N SER A 133 4.19 -13.32 6.86
CA SER A 133 5.11 -12.89 7.93
C SER A 133 6.56 -12.79 7.44
N GLU A 134 7.36 -11.99 8.14
CA GLU A 134 8.80 -11.86 7.85
C GLU A 134 9.52 -13.21 8.04
N GLY A 135 9.14 -13.95 9.08
CA GLY A 135 9.65 -15.30 9.33
C GLY A 135 9.34 -16.29 8.20
N PHE A 136 8.20 -16.14 7.51
CA PHE A 136 7.91 -16.94 6.33
C PHE A 136 8.90 -16.65 5.19
N CYS A 137 9.21 -15.37 4.94
CA CYS A 137 10.17 -14.97 3.91
C CYS A 137 11.58 -15.52 4.22
N ASP A 138 12.00 -15.49 5.48
CA ASP A 138 13.32 -15.97 5.89
C ASP A 138 13.43 -17.50 5.88
N ALA A 139 12.30 -18.20 6.07
CA ALA A 139 12.20 -19.65 6.01
C ALA A 139 12.10 -20.21 4.58
N LEU A 140 12.07 -19.35 3.56
CA LEU A 140 12.07 -19.80 2.16
C LEU A 140 13.33 -20.59 1.82
N GLU A 141 13.17 -21.56 0.93
CA GLU A 141 14.26 -22.43 0.51
C GLU A 141 15.29 -21.64 -0.29
N ARG A 142 16.53 -21.61 0.20
CA ARG A 142 17.67 -20.98 -0.47
C ARG A 142 18.26 -21.94 -1.49
N VAL A 143 18.46 -21.45 -2.71
CA VAL A 143 19.05 -22.23 -3.80
C VAL A 143 20.53 -21.92 -3.88
N ALA A 144 21.37 -22.97 -3.86
CA ALA A 144 22.81 -22.81 -3.97
C ALA A 144 23.20 -22.33 -5.37
N THR A 145 24.16 -21.41 -5.43
CA THR A 145 24.68 -20.83 -6.69
C THR A 145 25.18 -21.87 -7.67
N ALA A 146 25.77 -22.96 -7.17
CA ALA A 146 26.25 -24.07 -8.00
C ALA A 146 25.14 -24.80 -8.79
N SER A 147 23.89 -24.71 -8.35
CA SER A 147 22.75 -25.33 -9.04
C SER A 147 22.07 -24.42 -10.07
N LEU A 148 22.43 -23.13 -10.09
CA LEU A 148 21.85 -22.12 -10.96
C LEU A 148 22.56 -22.11 -12.31
N LYS A 149 21.76 -21.97 -13.38
CA LYS A 149 22.29 -21.78 -14.74
C LYS A 149 22.52 -20.29 -14.99
N PRO A 150 23.56 -19.91 -15.77
CA PRO A 150 23.81 -18.50 -16.10
C PRO A 150 22.71 -17.85 -16.93
N SER A 151 21.81 -18.63 -17.53
CA SER A 151 20.68 -18.13 -18.30
C SER A 151 19.45 -17.78 -17.46
N GLN A 152 19.49 -18.00 -16.14
CA GLN A 152 18.36 -17.71 -15.26
C GLN A 152 18.48 -16.31 -14.67
N SER A 153 17.40 -15.55 -14.76
CA SER A 153 17.27 -14.19 -14.26
C SER A 153 16.06 -14.06 -13.33
N CYS A 154 16.09 -13.05 -12.47
CA CYS A 154 14.96 -12.73 -11.60
C CYS A 154 13.81 -12.13 -12.42
N PRO A 155 12.58 -12.67 -12.36
CA PRO A 155 11.44 -12.12 -13.10
C PRO A 155 10.98 -10.72 -12.66
N ILE A 156 11.46 -10.23 -11.51
CA ILE A 156 11.05 -8.93 -10.94
C ILE A 156 11.96 -7.80 -11.41
N CYS A 157 13.29 -7.97 -11.27
CA CYS A 157 14.27 -6.97 -11.68
C CYS A 157 14.90 -7.25 -13.06
N ASN A 158 14.66 -8.45 -13.62
CA ASN A 158 15.20 -8.94 -14.88
C ASN A 158 16.75 -9.04 -14.92
N ASN A 159 17.42 -9.05 -13.77
CA ASN A 159 18.86 -9.25 -13.69
C ASN A 159 19.21 -10.75 -13.62
N PRO A 160 20.29 -11.20 -14.28
CA PRO A 160 20.82 -12.55 -14.12
C PRO A 160 21.26 -12.82 -12.68
N PHE A 161 20.95 -14.01 -12.17
CA PHE A 161 21.30 -14.35 -10.78
C PHE A 161 22.80 -14.43 -10.52
N LEU A 162 23.61 -14.74 -11.53
CA LEU A 162 25.06 -14.92 -11.36
C LEU A 162 25.87 -13.63 -11.58
N ASP A 163 25.20 -12.50 -11.83
CA ASP A 163 25.87 -11.20 -12.01
C ASP A 163 26.24 -10.55 -10.67
N ASP A 164 25.54 -10.91 -9.59
CA ASP A 164 25.85 -10.48 -8.22
C ASP A 164 26.93 -11.40 -7.61
N PRO A 165 27.97 -10.86 -6.93
CA PRO A 165 28.92 -11.66 -6.15
C PRO A 165 28.29 -12.48 -5.01
N TYR A 166 27.14 -12.07 -4.46
CA TYR A 166 26.46 -12.76 -3.35
C TYR A 166 24.96 -12.96 -3.61
N PRO A 167 24.57 -13.72 -4.64
CA PRO A 167 23.19 -13.80 -5.05
C PRO A 167 22.35 -14.60 -4.04
N LEU A 168 21.33 -13.95 -3.50
CA LEU A 168 20.40 -14.55 -2.54
C LEU A 168 19.14 -15.03 -3.25
N VAL A 169 19.26 -16.15 -3.95
CA VAL A 169 18.13 -16.73 -4.69
C VAL A 169 17.30 -17.64 -3.78
N VAL A 170 16.00 -17.39 -3.78
CA VAL A 170 15.00 -18.18 -3.05
C VAL A 170 14.02 -18.85 -4.01
N ARG A 171 13.56 -20.04 -3.62
CA ARG A 171 12.53 -20.78 -4.32
C ARG A 171 11.21 -20.68 -3.57
N LEU A 172 10.16 -20.27 -4.28
CA LEU A 172 8.81 -20.27 -3.70
C LEU A 172 8.23 -21.68 -3.64
N PRO A 173 7.42 -22.02 -2.62
CA PRO A 173 6.88 -23.37 -2.44
C PRO A 173 5.72 -23.70 -3.39
N CYS A 174 5.33 -22.80 -4.29
CA CYS A 174 4.26 -23.06 -5.26
C CYS A 174 4.72 -23.92 -6.44
N HIS A 175 5.89 -23.64 -7.02
CA HIS A 175 6.43 -24.41 -8.13
C HIS A 175 7.96 -24.39 -8.14
N THR A 176 8.58 -25.46 -8.64
CA THR A 176 10.05 -25.62 -8.63
C THR A 176 10.79 -24.64 -9.53
N SER A 177 10.10 -24.02 -10.51
CA SER A 177 10.66 -23.01 -11.42
C SER A 177 10.53 -21.57 -10.92
N HIS A 178 9.84 -21.34 -9.80
CA HIS A 178 9.60 -20.00 -9.27
C HIS A 178 10.77 -19.58 -8.38
N LEU A 179 11.78 -19.00 -9.04
CA LEU A 179 13.02 -18.52 -8.46
C LEU A 179 13.07 -16.99 -8.52
N PHE A 180 13.48 -16.38 -7.42
CA PHE A 180 13.58 -14.93 -7.31
C PHE A 180 14.74 -14.56 -6.39
N ASP A 181 15.24 -13.33 -6.52
CA ASP A 181 16.09 -12.76 -5.50
C ASP A 181 15.25 -12.42 -4.26
N LEU A 182 15.79 -12.74 -3.09
CA LEU A 182 15.13 -12.50 -1.80
C LEU A 182 14.75 -11.02 -1.63
N GLU A 183 15.63 -10.12 -2.05
CA GLU A 183 15.41 -8.67 -1.96
C GLU A 183 14.27 -8.20 -2.87
N CYS A 184 14.09 -8.84 -4.03
CA CYS A 184 13.03 -8.48 -4.96
C CYS A 184 11.68 -9.06 -4.53
N VAL A 185 11.65 -10.31 -4.05
CA VAL A 185 10.40 -11.01 -3.74
C VAL A 185 9.87 -10.69 -2.34
N ARG A 186 10.74 -10.36 -1.39
CA ARG A 186 10.34 -10.08 0.01
C ARG A 186 9.37 -8.89 0.13
N PRO A 187 9.59 -7.72 -0.49
CA PRO A 187 8.61 -6.63 -0.45
C PRO A 187 7.25 -7.03 -1.03
N TRP A 188 7.26 -7.80 -2.13
CA TRP A 188 6.04 -8.29 -2.78
C TRP A 188 5.23 -9.23 -1.87
N LEU A 189 5.90 -10.22 -1.28
CA LEU A 189 5.28 -11.20 -0.39
C LEU A 189 4.75 -10.55 0.90
N ARG A 190 5.48 -9.57 1.45
CA ARG A 190 5.03 -8.82 2.64
C ARG A 190 3.78 -7.98 2.36
N LEU A 191 3.57 -7.53 1.13
CA LEU A 191 2.42 -6.69 0.79
C LEU A 191 1.20 -7.51 0.36
N ARG A 192 1.40 -8.49 -0.53
CA ARG A 192 0.30 -9.24 -1.17
C ARG A 192 0.22 -10.70 -0.75
N GLY A 193 1.33 -11.29 -0.31
CA GLY A 193 1.38 -12.70 0.10
C GLY A 193 1.20 -13.68 -1.06
N THR A 194 1.24 -13.20 -2.30
CA THR A 194 1.04 -14.02 -3.50
C THR A 194 2.32 -14.17 -4.31
N CYS A 195 2.46 -15.26 -5.05
CA CYS A 195 3.56 -15.41 -6.01
C CYS A 195 3.36 -14.49 -7.23
N PRO A 196 4.41 -13.76 -7.69
CA PRO A 196 4.31 -12.88 -8.88
C PRO A 196 3.95 -13.59 -10.19
N LEU A 197 4.26 -14.88 -10.32
CA LEU A 197 4.11 -15.65 -11.56
C LEU A 197 2.77 -16.40 -11.65
N ASP A 198 2.38 -17.13 -10.60
CA ASP A 198 1.19 -17.99 -10.60
C ASP A 198 0.06 -17.48 -9.68
N ARG A 199 0.28 -16.35 -8.99
CA ARG A 199 -0.67 -15.75 -8.03
C ARG A 199 -1.09 -16.69 -6.89
N PHE A 200 -0.31 -17.74 -6.62
CA PHE A 200 -0.58 -18.61 -5.49
C PHE A 200 -0.50 -17.82 -4.17
N ASP A 201 -1.54 -17.89 -3.36
CA ASP A 201 -1.69 -17.11 -2.12
C ASP A 201 -1.12 -17.88 -0.91
N PHE A 202 0.10 -17.50 -0.51
CA PHE A 202 0.75 -18.00 0.69
C PHE A 202 0.20 -17.37 1.96
N GLY A 203 -0.23 -16.11 1.90
CA GLY A 203 -0.82 -15.38 3.02
C GLY A 203 -2.09 -16.08 3.52
N LYS A 204 -2.99 -16.48 2.63
CA LYS A 204 -4.20 -17.24 2.97
C LYS A 204 -3.87 -18.57 3.63
N LYS A 205 -2.85 -19.28 3.15
CA LYS A 205 -2.42 -20.55 3.73
C LYS A 205 -1.86 -20.37 5.15
N GLU A 206 -1.09 -19.31 5.38
CA GLU A 206 -0.55 -18.97 6.71
C GLU A 206 -1.68 -18.61 7.69
N ARG A 207 -2.62 -17.76 7.29
CA ARG A 207 -3.79 -17.37 8.11
C ARG A 207 -4.67 -18.56 8.49
N VAL A 208 -4.99 -19.44 7.53
CA VAL A 208 -5.79 -20.65 7.80
C VAL A 208 -5.08 -21.56 8.80
N LYS A 209 -3.77 -21.77 8.63
CA LYS A 209 -2.99 -22.61 9.55
C LYS A 209 -2.94 -22.00 10.96
N GLU A 210 -2.83 -20.68 11.07
CA GLU A 210 -2.83 -20.00 12.36
C GLU A 210 -4.20 -20.07 13.05
N GLN A 211 -5.28 -19.85 12.30
CA GLN A 211 -6.66 -20.01 12.80
C GLN A 211 -6.90 -21.43 13.33
N GLU A 212 -6.47 -22.46 12.61
CA GLU A 212 -6.58 -23.85 13.07
C GLU A 212 -5.78 -24.12 14.36
N ARG A 213 -4.63 -23.45 14.55
CA ARG A 213 -3.84 -23.58 15.79
C ARG A 213 -4.55 -22.94 16.96
N ILE A 214 -5.10 -21.74 16.76
CA ILE A 214 -5.87 -21.00 17.77
C ILE A 214 -7.12 -21.80 18.16
N GLU A 215 -7.87 -22.33 17.18
CA GLU A 215 -9.07 -23.13 17.43
C GLU A 215 -8.75 -24.40 18.23
N LYS A 216 -7.67 -25.11 17.90
CA LYS A 216 -7.21 -26.28 18.67
C LYS A 216 -6.83 -25.93 20.09
N MET A 217 -6.14 -24.80 20.30
CA MET A 217 -5.79 -24.33 21.65
C MET A 217 -7.05 -23.97 22.44
N MET A 218 -8.01 -23.26 21.83
CA MET A 218 -9.27 -22.88 22.47
C MET A 218 -10.09 -24.10 22.86
N LYS A 219 -10.26 -25.08 21.95
CA LYS A 219 -10.98 -26.32 22.22
C LYS A 219 -10.35 -27.14 23.35
N ARG A 220 -9.02 -27.16 23.44
CA ARG A 220 -8.33 -27.82 24.56
C ARG A 220 -8.61 -27.12 25.88
N ARG A 221 -8.65 -25.79 25.89
CA ARG A 221 -8.90 -25.00 27.10
C ARG A 221 -10.33 -25.16 27.60
N THR A 222 -11.32 -25.06 26.72
CA THR A 222 -12.74 -25.27 27.08
C THR A 222 -13.00 -26.66 27.61
N ALA A 223 -12.38 -27.70 27.02
CA ALA A 223 -12.49 -29.06 27.55
C ALA A 223 -11.92 -29.21 28.97
N THR A 224 -10.92 -28.41 29.34
CA THR A 224 -10.35 -28.45 30.69
C THR A 224 -11.25 -27.70 31.69
N GLU A 225 -11.83 -26.58 31.27
CA GLU A 225 -12.77 -25.77 32.06
C GLU A 225 -14.09 -26.55 32.33
N GLU A 226 -14.62 -27.27 31.34
CA GLU A 226 -15.82 -28.13 31.49
C GLU A 226 -15.60 -29.30 32.46
N ASP A 227 -14.41 -29.92 32.45
CA ASP A 227 -14.06 -31.01 33.36
C ASP A 227 -13.91 -30.50 34.82
N GLU A 228 -13.31 -29.31 35.00
CA GLU A 228 -13.18 -28.67 36.32
C GLU A 228 -14.55 -28.28 36.89
N ASP A 229 -15.41 -27.66 36.09
CA ASP A 229 -16.76 -27.27 36.52
C ASP A 229 -17.62 -28.49 36.92
N ALA A 230 -17.50 -29.60 36.18
CA ALA A 230 -18.20 -30.86 36.49
C ALA A 230 -17.67 -31.53 37.78
N GLU A 231 -16.37 -31.42 38.07
CA GLU A 231 -15.76 -31.93 39.31
C GLU A 231 -16.25 -31.15 40.55
N TRP A 232 -16.42 -29.82 40.42
CA TRP A 232 -16.95 -28.98 41.49
C TRP A 232 -18.45 -29.20 41.77
N ASP A 233 -19.26 -29.47 40.74
CA ASP A 233 -20.70 -29.74 40.88
C ASP A 233 -20.99 -31.10 41.55
N GLY A 234 -20.11 -32.09 41.34
CA GLY A 234 -20.22 -33.41 41.97
C GLY A 234 -19.86 -33.46 43.47
N MET A 235 -19.16 -32.45 44.00
CA MET A 235 -18.69 -32.42 45.39
C MET A 235 -19.73 -31.88 46.39
N TYR A 236 -20.82 -31.25 45.91
CA TYR A 236 -21.86 -30.63 46.74
C TYR A 236 -23.27 -31.27 46.60
N GLY A 237 -23.35 -32.48 46.02
CA GLY A 237 -24.58 -33.27 45.86
C GLY A 237 -24.82 -34.34 46.93
#